data_AF-A0A7J7J0S4-F1
#
_entry.id   AF-A0A7J7J0S4-F1
#
_cell.length_a   1.000
_cell.length_b   1.000
_cell.length_c   1.000
_cell.angle_alpha   90.00
_cell.angle_beta   90.00
_cell.angle_gamma   90.00
#
_symmetry.space_group_name_H-M   'P 1'
#
loop_
_entity.id
_entity.type
_entity.pdbx_description
1 polymer ?
#
loop_
_entity_poly.entity_id
_entity_poly.type
_entity_poly.pdbx_seq_one_letter_code
_entity_poly.pdbx_strand_id
1 'polypeptide(L)'
;MFFVLMRGEYDELLHFPFKQRVTFSLLCPSNPSLSKHETFLPDPDSSSFRRPQTEMNIASGCPQFALHADVESSNFLVNDCIYVRVKVERGWDVMA
;
A
#
# COMPACT_ATOMS: atom_id res chain seq x y z
N MET A 1 5.14 -6.16 4.32
CA MET A 1 3.90 -5.66 3.68
C MET A 1 4.15 -5.51 2.20
N PHE A 2 3.24 -5.95 1.33
CA PHE A 2 3.44 -5.88 -0.12
C PHE A 2 2.20 -5.32 -0.83
N PHE A 3 2.43 -4.62 -1.94
CA PHE A 3 1.42 -4.07 -2.84
C PHE A 3 1.50 -4.79 -4.18
N VAL A 4 0.32 -5.08 -4.75
CA VAL A 4 0.18 -5.80 -6.00
C VAL A 4 -0.78 -5.01 -6.88
N LEU A 5 -0.37 -4.76 -8.12
CA LEU A 5 -1.31 -4.34 -9.16
C LEU A 5 -1.99 -5.58 -9.73
N MET A 6 -3.32 -5.57 -9.67
CA MET A 6 -4.18 -6.57 -10.28
C MET A 6 -4.62 -6.08 -11.65
N ARG A 7 -4.86 -7.00 -12.58
CA ARG A 7 -5.50 -6.67 -13.86
C ARG A 7 -6.91 -6.15 -13.61
N GLY A 8 -7.21 -4.97 -14.15
CA GLY A 8 -8.53 -4.36 -14.08
C GLY A 8 -9.30 -4.47 -15.39
N GLU A 9 -10.63 -4.42 -15.32
CA GLU A 9 -11.51 -4.37 -16.50
C GLU A 9 -11.26 -3.11 -17.36
N TYR A 10 -10.78 -2.03 -16.74
CA TYR A 10 -10.60 -0.73 -17.38
C TYR A 10 -9.12 -0.35 -17.60
N ASP A 11 -8.19 -1.31 -17.58
CA ASP A 11 -6.75 -1.05 -17.74
C ASP A 11 -6.41 -0.34 -19.07
N GLU A 12 -7.25 -0.47 -20.10
CA GLU A 12 -7.08 0.24 -21.38
C GLU A 12 -7.27 1.76 -21.27
N LEU A 13 -8.00 2.21 -20.24
CA LEU A 13 -8.29 3.62 -19.98
C LEU A 13 -7.31 4.26 -18.99
N LEU A 14 -6.46 3.45 -18.35
CA LEU A 14 -5.54 3.89 -17.31
C LEU A 14 -4.14 4.17 -17.85
N HIS A 15 -3.45 5.11 -17.21
CA HIS A 15 -2.07 5.42 -17.53
C HIS A 15 -1.11 4.43 -16.87
N PHE A 16 -0.14 3.92 -17.63
CA PHE A 16 0.94 3.06 -17.14
C PHE A 16 2.33 3.62 -17.50
N PRO A 17 3.39 3.31 -16.71
CA PRO A 17 3.34 2.55 -15.47
C PRO A 17 2.57 3.30 -14.37
N PHE A 18 2.05 2.56 -13.39
CA PHE A 18 1.39 3.09 -12.20
C PHE A 18 2.37 3.97 -11.41
N LYS A 19 1.93 5.17 -11.01
CA LYS A 19 2.81 6.22 -10.44
C LYS A 19 2.26 6.83 -9.16
N GLN A 20 1.10 6.35 -8.70
CA GLN A 20 0.42 6.94 -7.56
C GLN A 20 1.18 6.62 -6.27
N ARG A 21 1.36 7.62 -5.39
CA ARG A 21 1.98 7.43 -4.08
C ARG A 21 1.15 6.44 -3.27
N VAL A 22 1.81 5.44 -2.69
CA VAL A 22 1.18 4.40 -1.87
C VAL A 22 1.70 4.51 -0.45
N THR A 23 0.78 4.57 0.51
CA THR A 23 1.09 4.57 1.94
C THR A 23 0.47 3.34 2.60
N PHE A 24 1.30 2.46 3.14
CA PHE A 24 0.89 1.42 4.07
C PHE A 24 0.75 2.01 5.48
N SER A 25 -0.22 1.52 6.25
CA SER A 25 -0.41 1.88 7.65
C SER A 25 -0.77 0.67 8.49
N LEU A 26 -0.06 0.45 9.60
CA LEU A 26 -0.52 -0.38 10.70
C LEU A 26 -1.20 0.55 11.71
N LEU A 27 -2.50 0.41 11.86
CA LEU A 27 -3.31 1.37 12.61
C LEU A 27 -3.31 1.02 14.10
N CYS A 28 -3.09 2.02 14.94
CA CYS A 28 -3.36 1.94 16.38
C CYS A 28 -4.80 2.44 16.63
N PRO A 29 -5.76 1.57 16.99
CA PRO A 29 -7.18 1.96 17.08
C PRO A 29 -7.46 2.98 18.19
N SER A 30 -6.73 2.89 19.30
CA SER A 30 -6.92 3.76 20.48
C SER A 30 -6.26 5.14 20.33
N ASN A 31 -5.16 5.22 19.57
CA ASN A 31 -4.45 6.46 19.31
C ASN A 31 -3.88 6.48 17.89
N PRO A 32 -4.59 7.11 16.93
CA PRO A 32 -4.16 7.18 15.54
C PRO A 32 -2.75 7.74 15.34
N SER A 33 -2.24 8.61 16.22
CA SER A 33 -0.90 9.19 16.13
C SER A 33 0.24 8.18 16.33
N LEU A 34 -0.05 7.04 16.97
CA LEU A 34 0.92 5.95 17.16
C LEU A 34 0.94 4.97 15.98
N SER A 35 0.07 5.16 14.97
CA SER A 35 0.05 4.31 13.79
C SER A 35 1.40 4.35 13.06
N LYS A 36 1.83 3.20 12.55
CA LYS A 36 3.07 3.11 11.76
C LYS A 36 2.74 3.27 10.30
N HIS A 37 3.51 4.11 9.61
CA HIS A 37 3.28 4.45 8.22
C HIS A 37 4.55 4.23 7.40
N GLU A 38 4.40 3.63 6.22
CA GLU A 38 5.48 3.55 5.24
C GLU A 38 4.93 3.95 3.88
N THR A 39 5.59 4.90 3.23
CA THR A 39 5.14 5.47 1.96
C THR A 39 6.21 5.27 0.92
N PHE A 40 5.81 4.82 -0.27
CA PHE A 40 6.69 4.72 -1.41
C PHE A 40 6.08 5.35 -2.66
N LEU A 41 6.95 5.80 -3.54
CA LEU A 41 6.62 6.18 -4.91
C LEU A 41 6.97 4.98 -5.81
N PRO A 42 6.04 4.48 -6.63
CA PRO A 42 6.32 3.43 -7.59
C PRO A 42 7.47 3.79 -8.53
N ASP A 43 8.45 2.90 -8.66
CA ASP A 43 9.53 3.01 -9.64
C ASP A 43 8.98 2.71 -11.05
N PRO A 44 9.00 3.65 -12.01
CA PRO A 44 8.47 3.43 -13.35
C PRO A 44 9.20 2.34 -14.14
N ASP A 45 10.46 2.04 -13.81
CA ASP A 45 11.25 1.02 -14.52
C ASP A 45 10.95 -0.40 -14.02
N SER A 46 10.43 -0.51 -12.79
CA SER A 46 10.06 -1.78 -12.17
C SER A 46 8.89 -2.45 -12.89
N SER A 47 9.05 -3.75 -13.16
CA SER A 47 7.99 -4.58 -13.76
C SER A 47 6.75 -4.69 -12.88
N SER A 48 6.87 -4.49 -11.57
CA SER A 48 5.73 -4.53 -10.62
C SER A 48 4.66 -3.49 -10.92
N PHE A 49 5.03 -2.39 -11.58
CA PHE A 49 4.14 -1.23 -11.81
C PHE A 49 3.74 -1.03 -13.26
N ARG A 50 4.13 -1.94 -14.17
CA ARG A 50 3.69 -1.91 -15.58
C ARG A 50 2.24 -2.35 -15.72
N ARG A 51 1.65 -2.15 -16.90
CA ARG A 51 0.30 -2.64 -17.22
C ARG A 51 0.22 -4.17 -17.01
N PRO A 52 -0.67 -4.68 -16.15
CA PRO A 52 -0.81 -6.11 -15.92
C PRO A 52 -1.05 -6.89 -17.22
N GLN A 53 -0.23 -7.92 -17.44
CA GLN A 53 -0.38 -8.86 -18.57
C GLN A 53 -1.02 -10.19 -18.12
N THR A 54 -1.02 -10.44 -16.81
CA THR A 54 -1.67 -11.58 -16.15
C THR A 54 -2.57 -11.04 -15.03
N GLU A 55 -3.25 -11.91 -14.27
CA GLU A 55 -4.10 -11.51 -13.14
C GLU A 55 -3.42 -10.56 -12.15
N MET A 56 -2.12 -10.77 -11.89
CA MET A 56 -1.36 -9.98 -10.93
C MET A 56 0.08 -9.73 -11.39
N ASN A 57 0.61 -8.55 -11.06
CA ASN A 57 2.03 -8.27 -11.21
C ASN A 57 2.85 -8.86 -10.05
N ILE A 58 4.17 -8.85 -10.19
CA ILE A 58 5.10 -9.13 -9.09
C ILE A 58 4.87 -8.11 -7.98
N ALA A 59 4.71 -8.58 -6.74
CA ALA A 59 4.47 -7.72 -5.59
C ALA A 59 5.68 -6.82 -5.30
N SER A 60 5.44 -5.58 -4.89
CA SER A 60 6.47 -4.64 -4.43
C SER A 60 6.09 -4.07 -3.08
N GLY A 61 7.04 -3.89 -2.17
CA GLY A 61 6.75 -3.35 -0.86
C GLY A 61 7.91 -3.43 0.12
N CYS A 62 7.56 -3.51 1.40
CA CYS A 62 8.46 -3.28 2.50
C CYS A 62 8.52 -4.56 3.36
N PRO A 63 9.54 -5.42 3.18
CA PRO A 63 9.63 -6.68 3.91
C PRO A 63 9.79 -6.47 5.42
N GLN A 64 10.33 -5.32 5.85
CA GLN A 64 10.56 -4.97 7.26
C GLN A 64 9.60 -3.87 7.76
N PHE A 65 8.35 -3.87 7.29
CA PHE A 65 7.35 -2.83 7.57
C PHE A 65 7.08 -2.56 9.07
N ALA A 66 7.06 -3.60 9.91
CA ALA A 66 6.84 -3.47 11.34
C ALA A 66 7.62 -4.55 12.10
N LEU A 67 8.05 -4.24 13.33
CA LEU A 67 8.61 -5.25 14.22
C LEU A 67 7.48 -6.15 14.74
N HIS A 68 7.79 -7.43 14.98
CA HIS A 68 6.80 -8.36 15.55
C HIS A 68 6.30 -7.87 16.92
N ALA A 69 7.20 -7.34 17.75
CA ALA A 69 6.84 -6.78 19.06
C ALA A 69 5.86 -5.60 18.98
N ASP A 70 5.88 -4.82 17.90
CA ASP A 70 4.86 -3.78 17.70
C ASP A 70 3.51 -4.43 17.39
N VAL A 71 3.49 -5.35 16.42
CA VAL A 71 2.27 -6.05 15.97
C VAL A 71 1.59 -6.78 17.14
N GLU A 72 2.37 -7.39 18.04
CA GLU A 72 1.88 -8.14 19.20
C GLU A 72 1.48 -7.24 20.40
N SER A 73 1.81 -5.95 20.36
CA SER A 73 1.47 -5.03 21.45
C SER A 73 -0.02 -4.69 21.47
N SER A 74 -0.53 -4.37 22.66
CA SER A 74 -1.92 -3.93 22.86
C SER A 74 -2.29 -2.62 22.16
N ASN A 75 -1.31 -1.91 21.59
CA ASN A 75 -1.56 -0.73 20.76
C ASN A 75 -2.08 -1.12 19.37
N PHE A 76 -1.69 -2.28 18.84
CA PHE A 76 -1.99 -2.69 17.47
C PHE A 76 -2.84 -3.98 17.39
N LEU A 77 -2.65 -4.93 18.31
CA LEU A 77 -3.44 -6.15 18.44
C LEU A 77 -4.57 -5.95 19.45
N VAL A 78 -5.81 -5.93 18.96
CA VAL A 78 -7.00 -5.74 19.79
C VAL A 78 -8.01 -6.83 19.41
N ASN A 79 -8.46 -7.61 20.39
CA ASN A 79 -9.40 -8.73 20.18
C ASN A 79 -8.93 -9.70 19.07
N ASP A 80 -7.64 -10.07 19.11
CA ASP A 80 -7.00 -10.94 18.13
C ASP A 80 -7.06 -10.41 16.68
N CYS A 81 -7.21 -9.09 16.52
CA CYS A 81 -7.30 -8.42 15.23
C CYS A 81 -6.27 -7.28 15.12
N ILE A 82 -5.67 -7.15 13.95
CA ILE A 82 -4.88 -5.97 13.54
C ILE A 82 -5.60 -5.24 12.40
N TYR A 83 -5.35 -3.94 12.30
CA TYR A 83 -5.96 -3.10 11.27
C TYR A 83 -4.89 -2.53 10.35
N VAL A 84 -4.98 -2.88 9.07
CA VAL A 84 -4.06 -2.40 8.03
C VAL A 84 -4.84 -1.50 7.08
N ARG A 85 -4.24 -0.38 6.69
CA ARG A 85 -4.78 0.52 5.68
C ARG A 85 -3.74 0.77 4.58
N VAL A 86 -4.20 0.72 3.33
CA VAL A 86 -3.42 1.16 2.18
C VAL A 86 -4.09 2.40 1.60
N LYS A 87 -3.36 3.52 1.54
CA LYS A 87 -3.81 4.73 0.86
C LYS A 87 -3.08 4.84 -0.48
N VAL A 88 -3.83 4.91 -1.58
CA VAL A 88 -3.31 5.23 -2.91
C VAL A 88 -3.77 6.65 -3.25
N GLU A 89 -2.82 7.53 -3.53
CA GLU A 89 -3.17 8.92 -3.84
C GLU A 89 -3.77 9.07 -5.24
N ARG A 90 -4.84 9.84 -5.33
CA ARG A 90 -5.43 10.19 -6.63
C ARG A 90 -4.57 11.30 -7.23
N GLY A 91 -4.01 11.05 -8.41
CA GLY A 91 -3.14 12.01 -9.12
C GLY A 91 -3.84 13.29 -9.61
N TRP A 92 -5.11 13.53 -9.25
CA TRP A 92 -5.91 14.67 -9.73
C TRP A 92 -6.17 15.75 -8.65
N ASP A 93 -5.88 15.49 -7.37
CA ASP A 93 -6.14 16.45 -6.27
C ASP A 93 -5.05 17.54 -6.11
N VAL A 94 -4.29 17.83 -7.18
CA VAL A 94 -3.32 18.96 -7.24
C VAL A 94 -3.80 20.11 -8.11
N MET A 95 -5.04 20.07 -8.63
CA MET A 95 -5.61 21.14 -9.47
C MET A 95 -7.04 21.56 -9.05
N ALA A 96 -7.43 21.38 -7.79
CA ALA A 96 -8.69 21.90 -7.24
C ALA A 96 -8.43 22.79 -6.01
#